data_AF-A0AAD6REA8-F1
#
_entry.id   AF-A0AAD6REA8-F1
#
_cell.length_a   1.000
_cell.length_b   1.000
_cell.length_c   1.000
_cell.angle_alpha   90.00
_cell.angle_beta   90.00
_cell.angle_gamma   90.00
#
_symmetry.space_group_name_H-M   'P 1'
#
loop_
_entity.id
_entity.type
_entity.pdbx_description
1 polymer ?
#
loop_
_entity_poly.entity_id
_entity_poly.type
_entity_poly.pdbx_seq_one_letter_code
_entity_poly.pdbx_strand_id
1 'polypeptide(L)'
;MQRRNESVEKQGGPCNRDDLLTHRYVRRQERSIRCSTFQLDTDDAVSINMRVESHLNQVFFFEDFSDSEPFTLGIQTEWQLQQMIRFGNRSLVASDSRFGTDKMKYPVHSLVVFHSDNKAIPVAWIITPIFASADARRWMRALYNRVHTKDPSWKLAGFIVDDPLTDILTIR
;
A
#
# COMPACT_ATOMS: atom_id res chain seq x y z
N MET A 1 19.04 1.70 36.77
CA MET A 1 18.69 1.42 35.36
C MET A 1 18.43 2.73 34.60
N GLN A 2 19.37 3.68 34.56
CA GLN A 2 19.09 5.06 34.16
C GLN A 2 20.08 5.65 33.13
N ARG A 3 20.96 4.82 32.55
CA ARG A 3 21.95 5.25 31.54
C ARG A 3 21.63 4.82 30.11
N ARG A 4 20.48 4.16 29.87
CA ARG A 4 20.13 3.61 28.54
C ARG A 4 19.20 4.53 27.73
N ASN A 5 18.55 5.51 28.35
CA ASN A 5 17.66 6.44 27.64
C ASN A 5 18.39 7.69 27.12
N GLU A 6 19.48 8.12 27.76
CA GLU A 6 20.24 9.31 27.34
C GLU A 6 21.02 9.09 26.03
N SER A 7 21.29 7.84 25.64
CA SER A 7 21.98 7.53 24.39
C SER A 7 21.08 7.55 23.16
N VAL A 8 19.75 7.57 23.34
CA VAL A 8 18.78 7.62 22.22
C VAL A 8 18.51 9.06 21.77
N GLU A 9 18.55 10.05 22.69
CA GLU A 9 18.43 11.48 22.32
C GLU A 9 19.61 11.98 21.49
N LYS A 10 20.81 11.42 21.68
CA LYS A 10 22.00 11.75 20.87
C LYS A 10 21.91 11.26 19.43
N GLN A 11 20.96 10.39 19.09
CA GLN A 11 20.79 9.86 17.74
C GLN A 11 19.76 10.61 16.88
N GLY A 12 19.20 11.72 17.38
CA GLY A 12 18.41 12.65 16.56
C GLY A 12 17.24 11.98 15.85
N GLY A 13 16.50 11.14 16.58
CA GLY A 13 15.20 10.65 16.14
C GLY A 13 14.14 11.75 16.31
N PRO A 14 13.15 11.82 15.41
CA PRO A 14 12.06 12.79 15.52
C PRO A 14 11.28 12.56 16.82
N CYS A 15 11.11 13.62 17.62
CA CYS A 15 10.42 13.62 18.90
C CYS A 15 8.93 14.01 18.73
N ASN A 16 8.59 14.72 17.66
CA ASN A 16 7.23 15.13 17.29
C ASN A 16 6.91 14.87 15.80
N ARG A 17 5.61 14.88 15.42
CA ARG A 17 5.12 14.78 14.03
C ARG A 17 5.76 15.82 13.10
N ASP A 18 5.97 17.04 13.60
CA ASP A 18 6.58 18.13 12.82
C ASP A 18 8.10 17.91 12.61
N ASP A 19 8.74 17.06 13.42
CA ASP A 19 10.13 16.67 13.19
C ASP A 19 10.29 15.77 11.96
N LEU A 20 9.23 15.08 11.52
CA LEU A 20 9.21 14.32 10.26
C LEU A 20 9.21 15.24 9.02
N LEU A 21 8.85 16.51 9.18
CA LEU A 21 8.91 17.53 8.14
C LEU A 21 10.15 18.44 8.26
N THR A 22 11.05 18.17 9.22
CA THR A 22 12.30 18.95 9.28
C THR A 22 13.13 18.75 8.02
N HIS A 23 13.77 19.83 7.57
CA HIS A 23 14.70 19.84 6.44
C HIS A 23 15.73 18.70 6.50
N ARG A 24 16.13 18.25 7.70
CA ARG A 24 17.05 17.10 7.87
C ARG A 24 16.44 15.77 7.43
N TYR A 25 15.18 15.49 7.78
CA TYR A 25 14.51 14.26 7.34
C TYR A 25 14.31 14.28 5.82
N VAL A 26 13.84 15.42 5.29
CA VAL A 26 13.70 15.61 3.83
C VAL A 26 15.04 15.42 3.11
N ARG A 27 16.14 16.01 3.60
CA ARG A 27 17.49 15.82 3.04
C ARG A 27 17.99 14.38 3.18
N ARG A 28 17.64 13.68 4.25
CA ARG A 28 17.98 12.27 4.43
C ARG A 28 17.24 11.39 3.42
N GLN A 29 15.94 11.62 3.24
CA GLN A 29 15.14 10.95 2.21
C GLN A 29 15.67 11.28 0.81
N GLU A 30 15.93 12.54 0.51
CA GLU A 30 16.50 12.98 -0.77
C GLU A 30 17.88 12.33 -1.04
N ARG A 31 18.76 12.24 -0.04
CA ARG A 31 20.03 11.50 -0.15
C ARG A 31 19.79 10.01 -0.33
N SER A 32 18.87 9.42 0.43
CA SER A 32 18.52 8.01 0.29
C SER A 32 18.00 7.70 -1.12
N ILE A 33 17.18 8.58 -1.70
CA ILE A 33 16.64 8.45 -3.06
C ILE A 33 17.74 8.65 -4.11
N ARG A 34 18.67 9.59 -3.90
CA ARG A 34 19.80 9.81 -4.81
C ARG A 34 20.86 8.72 -4.74
N CYS A 35 21.07 8.15 -3.56
CA CYS A 35 22.03 7.08 -3.33
C CYS A 35 21.42 5.69 -3.54
N SER A 36 20.09 5.55 -3.55
CA SER A 36 19.45 4.37 -4.08
C SER A 36 19.69 4.39 -5.58
N THR A 37 20.60 3.53 -6.03
CA THR A 37 20.64 3.06 -7.40
C THR A 37 19.33 2.32 -7.64
N PHE A 38 18.26 3.07 -7.95
CA PHE A 38 17.13 2.50 -8.65
C PHE A 38 17.69 2.11 -10.02
N GLN A 39 18.23 0.90 -10.10
CA GLN A 39 18.55 0.24 -11.35
C GLN A 39 17.20 -0.07 -11.98
N LEU A 40 16.63 0.97 -12.62
CA LEU A 40 15.49 0.80 -13.50
C LEU A 40 16.04 0.08 -14.72
N ASP A 41 15.53 -1.11 -14.96
CA ASP A 41 15.77 -1.80 -16.21
C ASP A 41 15.00 -1.07 -17.32
N THR A 42 15.45 -1.23 -18.56
CA THR A 42 14.72 -0.78 -19.73
C THR A 42 13.36 -1.45 -19.88
N ASP A 43 13.21 -2.65 -19.31
CA ASP A 43 11.96 -3.37 -19.20
C ASP A 43 11.24 -3.04 -17.88
N ASP A 44 10.04 -2.48 -17.99
CA ASP A 44 9.17 -2.14 -16.86
C ASP A 44 8.85 -3.38 -16.01
N ALA A 45 8.71 -4.57 -16.62
CA ALA A 45 8.41 -5.81 -15.91
C ALA A 45 9.58 -6.26 -15.01
N VAL A 46 10.81 -6.18 -15.53
CA VAL A 46 12.02 -6.47 -14.75
C VAL A 46 12.17 -5.48 -13.59
N SER A 47 11.92 -4.19 -13.83
CA SER A 47 11.94 -3.16 -12.81
C SER A 47 10.93 -3.40 -11.68
N ILE A 48 9.72 -3.87 -12.02
CA ILE A 48 8.69 -4.25 -11.04
C ILE A 48 9.15 -5.45 -10.22
N ASN A 49 9.67 -6.50 -10.87
CA ASN A 49 10.16 -7.70 -10.20
C ASN A 49 11.29 -7.37 -9.20
N MET A 50 12.28 -6.59 -9.62
CA MET A 50 13.36 -6.11 -8.72
C MET A 50 12.81 -5.34 -7.51
N ARG A 51 11.74 -4.55 -7.71
CA ARG A 51 11.11 -3.80 -6.62
C ARG A 51 10.35 -4.71 -5.66
N VAL A 52 9.66 -5.74 -6.17
CA VAL A 52 8.98 -6.75 -5.35
C VAL A 52 9.99 -7.51 -4.49
N GLU A 53 11.07 -8.02 -5.10
CA GLU A 53 12.10 -8.78 -4.39
C GLU A 53 12.80 -7.96 -3.29
N SER A 54 13.07 -6.69 -3.56
CA SER A 54 13.72 -5.80 -2.59
C SER A 54 12.80 -5.28 -1.48
N HIS A 55 11.46 -5.36 -1.64
CA HIS A 55 10.48 -4.79 -0.72
C HIS A 55 9.36 -5.77 -0.34
N LEU A 56 9.68 -7.06 -0.21
CA LEU A 56 8.71 -8.13 0.12
C LEU A 56 7.85 -7.82 1.36
N ASN A 57 8.37 -7.08 2.33
CA ASN A 57 7.62 -6.68 3.52
C ASN A 57 6.47 -5.70 3.23
N GLN A 58 6.55 -4.93 2.13
CA GLN A 58 5.54 -3.97 1.69
C GLN A 58 4.61 -4.54 0.63
N VAL A 59 4.92 -5.72 0.07
CA VAL A 59 4.06 -6.40 -0.90
C VAL A 59 3.18 -7.40 -0.16
N PHE A 60 1.88 -7.37 -0.44
CA PHE A 60 0.94 -8.38 0.08
C PHE A 60 0.41 -9.33 -0.99
N PHE A 61 0.53 -8.93 -2.25
CA PHE A 61 0.09 -9.71 -3.40
C PHE A 61 0.96 -9.35 -4.60
N PHE A 62 1.41 -10.35 -5.34
CA PHE A 62 2.09 -10.16 -6.60
C PHE A 62 1.79 -11.36 -7.50
N GLU A 63 1.24 -11.08 -8.68
CA GLU A 63 1.14 -12.01 -9.79
C GLU A 63 1.89 -11.38 -10.97
N ASP A 64 2.88 -12.10 -11.48
CA ASP A 64 3.73 -11.63 -12.58
C ASP A 64 2.98 -11.70 -13.92
N PHE A 65 3.51 -11.01 -14.93
CA PHE A 65 3.01 -11.08 -16.29
C PHE A 65 2.99 -12.53 -16.80
N SER A 66 1.90 -12.88 -17.48
CA SER A 66 1.86 -14.07 -18.32
C SER A 66 1.43 -13.69 -19.73
N ASP A 67 1.65 -14.57 -20.71
CA ASP A 67 1.24 -14.34 -22.10
C ASP A 67 -0.27 -14.06 -22.24
N SER A 68 -1.08 -14.49 -21.26
CA SER A 68 -2.54 -14.35 -21.25
C SER A 68 -3.08 -13.33 -20.26
N GLU A 69 -2.36 -13.02 -19.17
CA GLU A 69 -2.88 -12.22 -18.06
C GLU A 69 -1.92 -11.09 -17.67
N PRO A 70 -2.45 -9.88 -17.40
CA PRO A 70 -1.67 -8.75 -16.95
C PRO A 70 -1.14 -8.96 -15.52
N PHE A 71 0.00 -8.32 -15.18
CA PHE A 71 0.49 -8.36 -13.81
C PHE A 71 -0.46 -7.67 -12.83
N THR A 72 -0.45 -8.12 -11.58
CA THR A 72 -1.16 -7.45 -10.49
C THR A 72 -0.25 -7.33 -9.28
N LEU A 73 -0.03 -6.09 -8.82
CA LEU A 73 0.81 -5.78 -7.67
C LEU A 73 0.00 -5.11 -6.55
N GLY A 74 -0.07 -5.76 -5.40
CA GLY A 74 -0.67 -5.26 -4.17
C GLY A 74 0.37 -4.78 -3.17
N ILE A 75 0.36 -3.48 -2.87
CA ILE A 75 1.30 -2.83 -1.94
C ILE A 75 0.54 -2.39 -0.68
N GLN A 76 1.10 -2.77 0.48
CA GLN A 76 0.65 -2.33 1.80
C GLN A 76 1.83 -2.26 2.76
N THR A 77 2.20 -1.05 3.15
CA THR A 77 3.20 -0.80 4.19
C THR A 77 2.67 -1.22 5.57
N GLU A 78 3.57 -1.40 6.54
CA GLU A 78 3.17 -1.72 7.92
C GLU A 78 2.28 -0.64 8.55
N TRP A 79 2.56 0.64 8.27
CA TRP A 79 1.71 1.73 8.76
C TRP A 79 0.30 1.66 8.15
N GLN A 80 0.20 1.40 6.85
CA GLN A 80 -1.08 1.22 6.17
C GLN A 80 -1.87 0.03 6.72
N LEU A 81 -1.20 -1.09 7.00
CA LEU A 81 -1.80 -2.27 7.65
C LEU A 81 -2.35 -1.91 9.04
N GLN A 82 -1.60 -1.16 9.84
CA GLN A 82 -2.06 -0.68 11.15
C GLN A 82 -3.30 0.23 11.03
N GLN A 83 -3.33 1.11 10.03
CA GLN A 83 -4.51 1.95 9.78
C GLN A 83 -5.71 1.11 9.36
N MET A 84 -5.50 0.07 8.55
CA MET A 84 -6.56 -0.84 8.12
C MET A 84 -7.14 -1.64 9.29
N ILE A 85 -6.29 -2.12 10.20
CA ILE A 85 -6.74 -2.82 11.42
C ILE A 85 -7.55 -1.86 12.30
N ARG A 86 -7.01 -0.65 12.54
CA ARG A 86 -7.59 0.31 13.46
C ARG A 86 -8.91 0.91 12.97
N PHE A 87 -8.98 1.29 11.71
CA PHE A 87 -10.11 2.06 11.15
C PHE A 87 -10.96 1.27 10.16
N GLY A 88 -10.47 0.13 9.67
CA GLY A 88 -11.24 -0.76 8.80
C GLY A 88 -12.10 -1.78 9.55
N ASN A 89 -11.83 -2.05 10.84
CA ASN A 89 -12.59 -3.04 11.60
C ASN A 89 -14.03 -2.58 11.82
N ARG A 90 -14.99 -3.37 11.35
CA ARG A 90 -16.44 -3.11 11.32
C ARG A 90 -16.78 -1.78 10.65
N SER A 91 -15.95 -1.36 9.69
CA SER A 91 -16.10 -0.11 8.96
C SER A 91 -16.22 -0.36 7.45
N LEU A 92 -16.42 0.71 6.71
CA LEU A 92 -16.44 0.71 5.25
C LEU A 92 -15.03 0.89 4.69
N VAL A 93 -14.68 0.09 3.70
CA VAL A 93 -13.50 0.30 2.84
C VAL A 93 -14.00 0.82 1.51
N ALA A 94 -13.40 1.89 1.00
CA ALA A 94 -13.67 2.40 -0.34
C ALA A 94 -12.52 2.06 -1.29
N SER A 95 -12.84 1.73 -2.53
CA SER A 95 -11.90 1.59 -3.62
C SER A 95 -12.10 2.74 -4.61
N ASP A 96 -11.04 3.50 -4.86
CA ASP A 96 -11.00 4.58 -5.85
C ASP A 96 -9.98 4.24 -6.96
N SER A 97 -10.42 4.32 -8.21
CA SER A 97 -9.75 3.76 -9.38
C SER A 97 -9.34 4.83 -10.39
N ARG A 98 -8.71 5.94 -9.99
CA ARG A 98 -8.48 7.05 -10.95
C ARG A 98 -7.12 7.75 -10.93
N PHE A 99 -6.11 7.28 -10.20
CA PHE A 99 -4.82 7.96 -10.25
C PHE A 99 -3.90 7.37 -11.34
N GLY A 100 -3.62 8.16 -12.39
CA GLY A 100 -2.40 8.02 -13.20
C GLY A 100 -2.52 7.77 -14.70
N THR A 101 -3.72 7.73 -15.30
CA THR A 101 -3.92 7.40 -16.73
C THR A 101 -3.09 8.24 -17.71
N ASP A 102 -2.72 9.46 -17.33
CA ASP A 102 -2.00 10.39 -18.22
C ASP A 102 -0.47 10.37 -18.05
N LYS A 103 0.07 9.75 -16.99
CA LYS A 103 1.53 9.77 -16.69
C LYS A 103 2.16 8.41 -16.41
N MET A 104 1.38 7.41 -16.00
CA MET A 104 1.84 6.04 -15.83
C MET A 104 1.02 5.13 -16.73
N LYS A 105 1.66 4.17 -17.41
CA LYS A 105 0.97 3.19 -18.28
C LYS A 105 -0.02 2.31 -17.54
N TYR A 106 0.08 2.23 -16.21
CA TYR A 106 -0.72 1.35 -15.36
C TYR A 106 -1.51 2.16 -14.32
N PRO A 107 -2.84 1.98 -14.22
CA PRO A 107 -3.64 2.67 -13.22
C PRO A 107 -3.30 2.19 -11.81
N VAL A 108 -3.39 3.12 -10.86
CA VAL A 108 -3.23 2.83 -9.43
C VAL A 108 -4.60 2.93 -8.75
N HIS A 109 -5.06 1.80 -8.21
CA HIS A 109 -6.26 1.71 -7.40
C HIS A 109 -5.89 1.92 -5.94
N SER A 110 -6.54 2.88 -5.30
CA SER A 110 -6.33 3.19 -3.88
C SER A 110 -7.47 2.63 -3.04
N LEU A 111 -7.11 1.78 -2.08
CA LEU A 111 -8.03 1.37 -1.03
C LEU A 111 -7.92 2.34 0.14
N VAL A 112 -9.07 2.75 0.64
CA VAL A 112 -9.19 3.81 1.63
C VAL A 112 -10.12 3.36 2.75
N VAL A 113 -9.74 3.67 3.99
CA VAL A 113 -10.63 3.59 5.16
C VAL A 113 -10.92 4.98 5.69
N PHE A 114 -12.04 5.12 6.39
CA PHE A 114 -12.44 6.39 6.99
C PHE A 114 -12.06 6.45 8.47
N HIS A 115 -11.33 7.51 8.83
CA HIS A 115 -11.10 7.90 10.23
C HIS A 115 -12.42 8.32 10.90
N SER A 116 -12.43 8.46 12.23
CA SER A 116 -13.59 8.98 12.99
C SER A 116 -14.09 10.35 12.51
N ASP A 117 -13.21 11.14 11.89
CA ASP A 117 -13.54 12.47 11.37
C ASP A 117 -13.96 12.43 9.88
N ASN A 118 -14.30 11.24 9.36
CA ASN A 118 -14.53 10.96 7.94
C ASN A 118 -13.33 11.29 7.02
N LYS A 119 -12.15 11.32 7.63
CA LYS A 119 -10.79 11.34 7.07
C LYS A 119 -10.53 10.15 6.16
N ALA A 120 -10.49 10.29 4.83
CA ALA A 120 -9.98 9.24 3.95
C ALA A 120 -8.49 8.95 4.21
N ILE A 121 -8.15 7.71 4.56
CA ILE A 121 -6.77 7.25 4.77
C ILE A 121 -6.48 6.11 3.78
N PRO A 122 -5.48 6.25 2.89
CA PRO A 122 -5.09 5.16 2.00
C PRO A 122 -4.42 4.03 2.79
N VAL A 123 -4.91 2.81 2.60
CA VAL A 123 -4.51 1.61 3.35
C VAL A 123 -3.93 0.49 2.49
N ALA A 124 -4.03 0.60 1.17
CA ALA A 124 -3.36 -0.28 0.23
C ALA A 124 -3.45 0.32 -1.17
N TRP A 125 -2.53 -0.08 -2.03
CA TRP A 125 -2.56 0.23 -3.45
C TRP A 125 -2.52 -1.05 -4.27
N ILE A 126 -3.27 -1.06 -5.37
CA ILE A 126 -3.26 -2.12 -6.36
C ILE A 126 -2.88 -1.49 -7.69
N ILE A 127 -1.85 -2.03 -8.31
CA ILE A 127 -1.37 -1.62 -9.63
C ILE A 127 -1.63 -2.80 -10.56
N THR A 128 -2.50 -2.59 -11.54
CA THR A 128 -2.80 -3.58 -12.57
C THR A 128 -3.21 -2.87 -13.87
N PRO A 129 -2.78 -3.32 -15.05
CA PRO A 129 -3.23 -2.80 -16.34
C PRO A 129 -4.73 -2.89 -16.56
N ILE A 130 -5.36 -3.96 -16.07
CA ILE A 130 -6.78 -4.26 -16.27
C ILE A 130 -7.35 -4.81 -14.96
N PHE A 131 -8.44 -4.21 -14.49
CA PHE A 131 -9.14 -4.71 -13.32
C PHE A 131 -10.15 -5.80 -13.71
N ALA A 132 -9.67 -7.02 -13.93
CA ALA A 132 -10.57 -8.16 -14.14
C ALA A 132 -11.12 -8.67 -12.80
N SER A 133 -12.39 -9.11 -12.80
CA SER A 133 -13.07 -9.56 -11.58
C SER A 133 -12.46 -10.82 -10.95
N ALA A 134 -11.83 -11.67 -11.76
CA ALA A 134 -11.13 -12.86 -11.29
C ALA A 134 -9.88 -12.50 -10.48
N ASP A 135 -9.08 -11.57 -10.97
CA ASP A 135 -7.84 -11.13 -10.32
C ASP A 135 -8.13 -10.41 -9.02
N ALA A 136 -9.22 -9.65 -9.02
CA ALA A 136 -9.52 -8.84 -7.87
C ALA A 136 -10.03 -9.60 -6.65
N ARG A 137 -10.69 -10.76 -6.84
CA ARG A 137 -10.94 -11.70 -5.74
C ARG A 137 -9.67 -12.25 -5.12
N ARG A 138 -8.61 -12.47 -5.92
CA ARG A 138 -7.33 -13.04 -5.43
C ARG A 138 -6.60 -12.04 -4.54
N TRP A 139 -6.39 -10.81 -5.03
CA TRP A 139 -5.72 -9.81 -4.22
C TRP A 139 -6.56 -9.39 -3.01
N MET A 140 -7.90 -9.34 -3.11
CA MET A 140 -8.77 -9.08 -1.95
C MET A 140 -8.63 -10.14 -0.87
N ARG A 141 -8.58 -11.42 -1.27
CA ARG A 141 -8.35 -12.53 -0.33
C ARG A 141 -6.98 -12.42 0.33
N ALA A 142 -5.94 -12.09 -0.43
CA ALA A 142 -4.59 -11.89 0.11
C ALA A 142 -4.54 -10.73 1.12
N LEU A 143 -5.20 -9.61 0.80
CA LEU A 143 -5.32 -8.46 1.70
C LEU A 143 -6.05 -8.84 2.99
N TYR A 144 -7.21 -9.50 2.87
CA TYR A 144 -7.97 -9.98 4.03
C TYR A 144 -7.13 -10.90 4.90
N ASN A 145 -6.48 -11.91 4.31
CA ASN A 145 -5.64 -12.85 5.05
C ASN A 145 -4.50 -12.14 5.77
N ARG A 146 -3.87 -11.14 5.14
CA ARG A 146 -2.79 -10.36 5.76
C ARG A 146 -3.27 -9.60 7.00
N VAL A 147 -4.41 -8.93 6.91
CA VAL A 147 -5.01 -8.22 8.05
C VAL A 147 -5.42 -9.21 9.15
N HIS A 148 -6.09 -10.29 8.77
CA HIS A 148 -6.59 -11.31 9.70
C HIS A 148 -5.46 -12.07 10.41
N THR A 149 -4.31 -12.25 9.76
CA THR A 149 -3.11 -12.81 10.38
C THR A 149 -2.60 -11.95 11.54
N LYS A 150 -2.81 -10.63 11.48
CA LYS A 150 -2.43 -9.70 12.55
C LYS A 150 -3.52 -9.53 13.60
N ASP A 151 -4.78 -9.50 13.18
CA ASP A 151 -5.94 -9.39 14.05
C ASP A 151 -7.09 -10.30 13.56
N PRO A 152 -7.24 -11.51 14.14
CA PRO A 152 -8.32 -12.43 13.81
C PRO A 152 -9.72 -11.92 14.17
N SER A 153 -9.82 -10.87 14.98
CA SER A 153 -11.11 -10.25 15.31
C SER A 153 -11.58 -9.25 14.25
N TRP A 154 -10.72 -8.91 13.28
CA TRP A 154 -11.00 -7.95 12.23
C TRP A 154 -12.11 -8.45 11.31
N LYS A 155 -13.12 -7.59 11.09
CA LYS A 155 -14.24 -7.85 10.21
C LYS A 155 -14.48 -6.63 9.33
N LEU A 156 -14.84 -6.83 8.07
CA LEU A 156 -15.26 -5.75 7.18
C LEU A 156 -16.79 -5.57 7.30
N ALA A 157 -17.27 -4.32 7.43
CA ALA A 157 -18.72 -4.06 7.44
C ALA A 157 -19.30 -3.87 6.03
N GLY A 158 -18.52 -3.30 5.11
CA GLY A 158 -18.93 -3.12 3.73
C GLY A 158 -17.80 -2.59 2.85
N PHE A 159 -18.00 -2.66 1.55
CA PHE A 159 -17.05 -2.21 0.54
C PHE A 159 -17.75 -1.27 -0.43
N ILE A 160 -17.17 -0.09 -0.66
CA ILE A 160 -17.67 0.92 -1.61
C ILE A 160 -16.80 0.85 -2.86
N VAL A 161 -17.46 0.83 -4.01
CA VAL A 161 -16.82 0.84 -5.34
C VAL A 161 -17.20 2.07 -6.12
N ASP A 162 -16.33 2.45 -7.05
CA ASP A 162 -16.50 3.63 -7.90
C ASP A 162 -17.41 3.30 -9.10
N ASP A 163 -17.20 2.17 -9.78
CA ASP A 163 -18.09 1.71 -10.85
C ASP A 163 -18.77 0.38 -10.48
N PRO A 164 -20.03 0.39 -10.04
CA PRO A 164 -20.73 -0.84 -9.66
C PRO A 164 -20.93 -1.81 -10.83
N LEU A 165 -20.95 -1.36 -12.09
CA LEU A 165 -21.16 -2.24 -13.25
C LEU A 165 -19.94 -3.13 -13.51
N THR A 166 -18.74 -2.60 -13.30
CA THR A 166 -17.49 -3.36 -13.45
C THR A 166 -17.06 -4.03 -12.15
N ASP A 167 -17.29 -3.38 -11.00
CA ASP A 167 -16.64 -3.76 -9.73
C ASP A 167 -17.51 -4.66 -8.84
N ILE A 168 -18.84 -4.72 -9.03
CA ILE A 168 -19.70 -5.62 -8.23
C ILE A 168 -19.38 -7.10 -8.51
N LEU A 169 -19.07 -7.44 -9.76
CA LEU A 169 -18.71 -8.82 -10.15
C LEU A 169 -17.45 -9.31 -9.43
N THR A 170 -16.64 -8.38 -8.98
CA THR A 170 -15.39 -8.63 -8.28
C THR A 170 -15.61 -8.91 -6.79
N ILE A 171 -16.59 -8.26 -6.16
CA ILE A 171 -16.79 -8.26 -4.70
C ILE A 171 -17.74 -9.38 -4.22
N ARG A 172 -18.63 -9.86 -5.10
CA ARG A 172 -19.52 -10.99 -4.81
C ARG A 172 -18.79 -12.32 -4.77
#